data_AF-A0A653I2U1-F1
#
_entry.id   AF-A0A653I2U1-F1
#
_cell.length_a   1.000
_cell.length_b   1.000
_cell.length_c   1.000
_cell.angle_alpha   90.00
_cell.angle_beta   90.00
_cell.angle_gamma   90.00
#
_symmetry.space_group_name_H-M   'P 1'
#
loop_
_entity.id
_entity.type
_entity.pdbx_description
1 polymer ?
#
loop_
_entity_poly.entity_id
_entity_poly.type
_entity_poly.pdbx_seq_one_letter_code
_entity_poly.pdbx_strand_id
1 'polypeptide(L)'
;MPSRMTLHERRKKRNQRLLIIAIILLLVAGGVWGYVSQIKPAAERERTEAVFVKAVKDQDRATFQKLVYEDEQVVSIAEANRLMKWFQAEDGRLSRAAAEIKVDQQNYPEPTAEKNEQDLFELKKTAGRFWYDEYVLHLNKQLLQVTSDVAETTVFIDDEEVGVQDGEPLKIKRFPGEYDVLASVEANGKTGRDRQTVQLGDEKTTEVTFKLAEQIKPDVTEQYGLDIEKLLETEVKARTGKSIDAMTAYLDKNRSSVEKEFGPPASNVANRAVYDGFEVTYANSDVKSIMIDLNKTPSELEAVAGKPESKSNESIGTVWEYPTSFFEDILGWLNLRSEKRVIERSDKMWLELH
;
A
#
# COMPACT_ATOMS: atom_id res chain seq x y z
N MET A 1 40.72 93.35 -26.10
CA MET A 1 40.33 93.89 -24.78
C MET A 1 40.07 92.71 -23.83
N PRO A 2 40.83 92.53 -22.74
CA PRO A 2 40.64 91.42 -21.83
C PRO A 2 39.47 91.72 -20.88
N SER A 3 38.44 90.86 -20.90
CA SER A 3 37.22 91.01 -20.12
C SER A 3 37.52 90.81 -18.62
N ARG A 4 37.53 91.90 -17.85
CA ARG A 4 37.67 91.87 -16.38
C ARG A 4 36.36 91.40 -15.76
N MET A 5 36.10 90.08 -15.77
CA MET A 5 35.09 89.50 -14.88
C MET A 5 35.50 89.79 -13.43
N THR A 6 34.64 90.51 -12.71
CA THR A 6 34.85 90.81 -11.29
C THR A 6 34.90 89.50 -10.49
N LEU A 7 35.69 89.45 -9.42
CA LEU A 7 35.80 88.29 -8.52
C LEU A 7 34.43 87.76 -8.06
N HIS A 8 33.44 88.65 -7.97
CA HIS A 8 32.05 88.35 -7.61
C HIS A 8 31.30 87.55 -8.68
N GLU A 9 31.48 87.86 -9.96
CA GLU A 9 30.90 87.09 -11.07
C GLU A 9 31.53 85.71 -11.21
N ARG A 10 32.85 85.59 -10.97
CA ARG A 10 33.54 84.29 -10.97
C ARG A 10 33.04 83.37 -9.85
N ARG A 11 32.81 83.89 -8.64
CA ARG A 11 32.22 83.13 -7.53
C ARG A 11 30.75 82.73 -7.80
N LYS A 12 29.94 83.64 -8.37
CA LYS A 12 28.54 83.35 -8.73
C LYS A 12 28.43 82.27 -9.83
N LYS A 13 29.27 82.35 -10.88
CA LYS A 13 29.35 81.31 -11.93
C LYS A 13 29.87 79.98 -11.40
N ARG A 14 30.84 79.99 -10.46
CA ARG A 14 31.32 78.77 -9.80
C ARG A 14 30.24 78.10 -8.95
N ASN A 15 29.50 78.89 -8.17
CA ASN A 15 28.41 78.37 -7.34
C ASN A 15 27.22 77.89 -8.19
N GLN A 16 26.91 78.54 -9.32
CA GLN A 16 25.93 78.02 -10.30
C GLN A 16 26.40 76.71 -10.93
N ARG A 17 27.67 76.58 -11.30
CA ARG A 17 28.22 75.31 -11.82
C ARG A 17 28.15 74.21 -10.78
N LEU A 18 28.48 74.50 -9.52
CA LEU A 18 28.36 73.54 -8.41
C LEU A 18 26.90 73.13 -8.15
N LEU A 19 25.95 74.07 -8.23
CA LEU A 19 24.52 73.78 -8.11
C LEU A 19 24.05 72.87 -9.25
N ILE A 20 24.45 73.15 -10.49
CA ILE A 20 24.10 72.33 -11.66
C ILE A 20 24.70 70.92 -11.51
N ILE A 21 25.97 70.81 -11.09
CA ILE A 21 26.61 69.51 -10.82
C ILE A 21 25.87 68.77 -9.72
N ALA A 22 25.47 69.45 -8.64
CA ALA A 22 24.71 68.85 -7.55
C ALA A 22 23.34 68.33 -8.03
N ILE A 23 22.62 69.09 -8.85
CA ILE A 23 21.34 68.67 -9.45
C ILE A 23 21.54 67.48 -10.38
N ILE A 24 22.58 67.48 -11.23
CA ILE A 24 22.90 66.35 -12.11
C ILE A 24 23.23 65.10 -11.28
N LEU A 25 24.04 65.22 -10.23
CA LEU A 25 24.34 64.11 -9.34
C LEU A 25 23.09 63.58 -8.64
N LEU A 26 22.17 64.46 -8.23
CA LEU A 26 20.89 64.08 -7.62
C LEU A 26 20.00 63.34 -8.61
N LEU A 27 19.94 63.78 -9.87
CA LEU A 27 19.21 63.11 -10.94
C LEU A 27 19.83 61.75 -11.29
N VAL A 28 21.16 61.66 -11.37
CA VAL A 28 21.85 60.39 -11.60
C VAL A 28 21.63 59.43 -10.42
N ALA A 29 21.76 59.90 -9.19
CA ALA A 29 21.49 59.09 -8.00
C ALA A 29 20.02 58.63 -7.94
N GLY A 30 19.07 59.52 -8.27
CA GLY A 30 17.65 59.19 -8.36
C GLY A 30 17.35 58.18 -9.48
N GLY A 31 18.00 58.32 -10.63
CA GLY A 31 17.88 57.37 -11.74
C GLY A 31 18.46 55.99 -11.40
N VAL A 32 19.64 55.95 -10.78
CA VAL A 32 20.26 54.69 -10.29
C VAL A 32 19.38 54.05 -9.22
N TRP A 33 18.86 54.84 -8.28
CA TRP A 33 17.97 54.32 -7.24
C TRP A 33 16.66 53.77 -7.81
N GLY A 34 16.01 54.49 -8.74
CA GLY A 34 14.80 54.02 -9.42
C GLY A 34 15.05 52.76 -10.26
N TYR A 35 16.21 52.69 -10.93
CA TYR A 35 16.61 51.50 -11.68
C TYR A 35 16.82 50.29 -10.76
N VAL A 36 17.58 50.44 -9.66
CA VAL A 36 17.87 49.34 -8.73
C VAL A 36 16.64 48.91 -7.93
N SER A 37 15.77 49.84 -7.55
CA SER A 37 14.62 49.54 -6.68
C SER A 37 13.37 49.07 -7.43
N GLN A 38 13.19 49.44 -8.70
CA GLN A 38 11.95 49.15 -9.44
C GLN A 38 12.16 48.42 -10.76
N ILE A 39 13.15 48.82 -11.57
CA ILE A 39 13.34 48.26 -12.92
C ILE A 39 14.09 46.92 -12.87
N LYS A 40 15.21 46.86 -12.13
CA LYS A 40 16.00 45.64 -11.99
C LYS A 40 15.19 44.47 -11.39
N PRO A 41 14.39 44.66 -10.33
CA PRO A 41 13.55 43.57 -9.79
C PRO A 41 12.45 43.12 -10.77
N ALA A 42 11.87 44.04 -11.55
CA ALA A 42 10.87 43.69 -12.58
C ALA A 42 11.51 42.86 -13.71
N ALA A 43 12.71 43.23 -14.16
CA ALA A 43 13.47 42.47 -15.15
C ALA A 43 13.93 41.10 -14.64
N GLU A 44 14.26 40.97 -13.35
CA GLU A 44 14.60 39.67 -12.75
C GLU A 44 13.39 38.75 -12.63
N ARG A 45 12.19 39.30 -12.41
CA ARG A 45 10.92 38.55 -12.34
C ARG A 45 10.40 38.09 -13.68
N GLU A 46 10.89 38.68 -14.76
CA GLU A 46 10.63 38.18 -16.11
C GLU A 46 11.15 36.74 -16.28
N ARG A 47 12.14 36.29 -15.50
CA ARG A 47 12.62 34.89 -15.51
C ARG A 47 12.01 34.09 -14.37
N THR A 48 10.76 33.70 -14.54
CA THR A 48 9.96 32.99 -13.52
C THR A 48 10.68 31.75 -13.00
N GLU A 49 11.33 30.99 -13.88
CA GLU A 49 12.09 29.78 -13.54
C GLU A 49 13.29 30.09 -12.63
N ALA A 50 13.99 31.20 -12.90
CA ALA A 50 15.16 31.59 -12.11
C ALA A 50 14.75 32.08 -10.72
N VAL A 51 13.65 32.83 -10.63
CA VAL A 51 13.07 33.26 -9.35
C VAL A 51 12.60 32.05 -8.54
N PHE A 52 11.92 31.08 -9.17
CA PHE A 52 11.50 29.84 -8.54
C PHE A 52 12.67 29.04 -7.97
N VAL A 53 13.68 28.75 -8.81
CA VAL A 53 14.87 27.98 -8.39
C VAL A 53 15.60 28.66 -7.25
N LYS A 54 15.76 29.99 -7.32
CA LYS A 54 16.41 30.76 -6.26
C LYS A 54 15.59 30.73 -4.97
N ALA A 55 14.27 30.93 -5.05
CA ALA A 55 13.39 30.90 -3.88
C ALA A 55 13.45 29.54 -3.16
N VAL A 56 13.42 28.44 -3.92
CA VAL A 56 13.57 27.10 -3.36
C VAL A 56 14.96 26.92 -2.75
N LYS A 57 16.05 27.19 -3.47
CA LYS A 57 17.43 26.95 -2.98
C LYS A 57 17.79 27.80 -1.76
N ASP A 58 17.40 29.06 -1.76
CA ASP A 58 17.68 30.00 -0.67
C ASP A 58 16.67 29.84 0.50
N GLN A 59 15.68 28.94 0.36
CA GLN A 59 14.54 28.80 1.27
C GLN A 59 13.81 30.14 1.52
N ASP A 60 13.77 31.00 0.50
CA ASP A 60 13.07 32.29 0.54
C ASP A 60 11.56 32.08 0.41
N ARG A 61 10.96 31.72 1.54
CA ARG A 61 9.53 31.49 1.69
C ARG A 61 8.68 32.67 1.20
N ALA A 62 9.10 33.90 1.47
CA ALA A 62 8.30 35.08 1.14
C ALA A 62 8.20 35.28 -0.38
N THR A 63 9.27 34.98 -1.11
CA THR A 63 9.26 34.97 -2.57
C THR A 63 8.48 33.77 -3.11
N PHE A 64 8.68 32.57 -2.54
CA PHE A 64 7.95 31.37 -2.95
C PHE A 64 6.43 31.52 -2.83
N GLN A 65 5.93 32.02 -1.69
CA GLN A 65 4.49 32.23 -1.47
C GLN A 65 3.86 33.23 -2.42
N LYS A 66 4.61 34.23 -2.89
CA LYS A 66 4.10 35.19 -3.89
C LYS A 66 4.08 34.61 -5.30
N LEU A 67 4.85 33.54 -5.51
CA LEU A 67 5.04 32.92 -6.82
C LEU A 67 4.10 31.73 -7.02
N VAL A 68 3.87 30.93 -5.97
CA VAL A 68 3.14 29.66 -6.05
C VAL A 68 1.74 29.77 -5.42
N TYR A 69 0.75 29.31 -6.18
CA TYR A 69 -0.66 29.35 -5.83
C TYR A 69 -1.25 27.93 -5.76
N GLU A 70 -2.16 27.72 -4.82
CA GLU A 70 -2.95 26.52 -4.60
C GLU A 70 -4.43 26.93 -4.60
N ASP A 71 -5.26 26.33 -5.48
CA ASP A 71 -6.69 26.65 -5.62
C ASP A 71 -6.97 28.18 -5.66
N GLU A 72 -6.21 28.91 -6.49
CA GLU A 72 -6.27 30.39 -6.70
C GLU A 72 -5.83 31.26 -5.50
N GLN A 73 -5.29 30.67 -4.44
CA GLN A 73 -4.72 31.39 -3.30
C GLN A 73 -3.23 31.17 -3.19
N VAL A 74 -2.50 32.12 -2.60
CA VAL A 74 -1.08 31.89 -2.27
C VAL A 74 -0.94 30.72 -1.30
N VAL A 75 0.04 29.86 -1.52
CA VAL A 75 0.28 28.71 -0.63
C VAL A 75 0.49 29.16 0.82
N SER A 76 -0.03 28.37 1.77
CA SER A 76 0.14 28.64 3.19
C SER A 76 1.63 28.59 3.59
N ILE A 77 1.98 29.14 4.75
CA ILE A 77 3.37 29.10 5.26
C ILE A 77 3.86 27.65 5.45
N ALA A 78 2.99 26.79 5.98
CA ALA A 78 3.30 25.38 6.19
C ALA A 78 3.51 24.68 4.85
N GLU A 79 2.63 24.95 3.89
CA GLU A 79 2.66 24.33 2.57
C GLU A 79 3.87 24.78 1.74
N ALA A 80 4.21 26.07 1.76
CA ALA A 80 5.41 26.58 1.13
C ALA A 80 6.66 25.87 1.66
N ASN A 81 6.77 25.67 2.98
CA ASN A 81 7.89 24.95 3.57
C ASN A 81 7.90 23.47 3.16
N ARG A 82 6.72 22.83 3.11
CA ARG A 82 6.56 21.43 2.68
C ARG A 82 7.03 21.26 1.24
N LEU A 83 6.50 22.07 0.32
CA LEU A 83 6.86 22.04 -1.10
C LEU A 83 8.33 22.38 -1.36
N MET A 84 8.87 23.41 -0.70
CA MET A 84 10.30 23.74 -0.86
C MET A 84 11.21 22.60 -0.41
N LYS A 85 10.89 21.93 0.70
CA LYS A 85 11.61 20.72 1.14
C LYS A 85 11.43 19.59 0.14
N TRP A 86 10.22 19.37 -0.33
CA TRP A 86 9.90 18.36 -1.34
C TRP A 86 10.72 18.59 -2.62
N PHE A 87 10.80 19.81 -3.16
CA PHE A 87 11.65 20.11 -4.32
C PHE A 87 13.15 19.86 -4.10
N GLN A 88 13.62 19.91 -2.84
CA GLN A 88 15.00 19.65 -2.46
C GLN A 88 15.30 18.20 -2.08
N ALA A 89 14.27 17.38 -1.85
CA ALA A 89 14.42 16.02 -1.32
C ALA A 89 15.03 15.05 -2.34
N GLU A 90 14.81 15.26 -3.63
CA GLU A 90 15.33 14.44 -4.72
C GLU A 90 16.18 15.25 -5.69
N ASP A 91 17.35 14.69 -6.04
CA ASP A 91 18.25 15.27 -7.02
C ASP A 91 17.58 15.35 -8.40
N GLY A 92 17.36 16.58 -8.87
CA GLY A 92 16.83 16.85 -10.21
C GLY A 92 15.36 17.26 -10.26
N ARG A 93 14.56 17.02 -9.21
CA ARG A 93 13.14 17.44 -9.14
C ARG A 93 12.97 18.94 -9.36
N LEU A 94 13.73 19.76 -8.63
CA LEU A 94 13.77 21.21 -8.83
C LEU A 94 14.16 21.62 -10.26
N SER A 95 15.09 20.88 -10.88
CA SER A 95 15.57 21.21 -12.24
C SER A 95 14.53 20.84 -13.30
N ARG A 96 13.79 19.74 -13.12
CA ARG A 96 12.67 19.33 -13.99
C ARG A 96 11.55 20.38 -13.94
N ALA A 97 11.10 20.74 -12.75
CA ALA A 97 10.08 21.78 -12.57
C ALA A 97 10.51 23.13 -13.17
N ALA A 98 11.77 23.53 -13.01
CA ALA A 98 12.29 24.76 -13.63
C ALA A 98 12.31 24.70 -15.16
N ALA A 99 12.61 23.53 -15.75
CA ALA A 99 12.57 23.33 -17.19
C ALA A 99 11.14 23.40 -17.73
N GLU A 100 10.16 22.83 -17.03
CA GLU A 100 8.73 22.94 -17.34
C GLU A 100 8.29 24.40 -17.39
N ILE A 101 8.52 25.15 -16.29
CA ILE A 101 8.20 26.58 -16.19
C ILE A 101 8.81 27.37 -17.36
N LYS A 102 10.07 27.10 -17.69
CA LYS A 102 10.78 27.81 -18.76
C LYS A 102 10.14 27.54 -20.13
N VAL A 103 9.78 26.30 -20.41
CA VAL A 103 9.13 25.92 -21.68
C VAL A 103 7.74 26.57 -21.77
N ASP A 104 6.97 26.55 -20.69
CA ASP A 104 5.62 27.13 -20.69
C ASP A 104 5.66 28.64 -20.87
N GLN A 105 6.65 29.30 -20.26
CA GLN A 105 6.84 30.73 -20.42
C GLN A 105 7.22 31.13 -21.87
N GLN A 106 8.01 30.29 -22.56
CA GLN A 106 8.41 30.54 -23.95
C GLN A 106 7.24 30.39 -24.94
N ASN A 107 6.25 29.57 -24.60
CA ASN A 107 5.11 29.27 -25.49
C ASN A 107 3.83 30.04 -25.11
N TYR A 108 3.85 30.84 -24.04
CA TYR A 108 2.69 31.61 -23.58
C TYR A 108 2.22 32.65 -24.64
N PRO A 109 0.90 32.85 -24.87
CA PRO A 109 -0.26 32.23 -24.20
C PRO A 109 -0.78 30.95 -24.86
N GLU A 110 -0.17 30.48 -25.94
CA GLU A 110 -0.64 29.31 -26.70
C GLU A 110 -0.19 28.03 -25.96
N PRO A 111 -1.09 27.34 -25.24
CA PRO A 111 -0.73 26.07 -24.65
C PRO A 111 -0.53 25.09 -25.81
N THR A 112 0.61 24.43 -25.88
CA THR A 112 0.72 23.22 -26.71
C THR A 112 -0.38 22.25 -26.27
N ALA A 113 -1.26 21.85 -27.18
CA ALA A 113 -2.60 21.31 -26.93
C ALA A 113 -2.71 20.02 -26.07
N GLU A 114 -1.62 19.51 -25.50
CA GLU A 114 -1.59 18.34 -24.60
C GLU A 114 -1.14 18.66 -23.15
N LYS A 115 -0.79 19.91 -22.81
CA LYS A 115 0.14 20.20 -21.69
C LYS A 115 -0.43 20.61 -20.31
N ASN A 116 -1.71 20.98 -20.17
CA ASN A 116 -2.16 21.66 -18.93
C ASN A 116 -2.68 20.76 -17.79
N GLU A 117 -2.88 19.45 -17.97
CA GLU A 117 -3.37 18.59 -16.88
C GLU A 117 -2.29 17.71 -16.23
N GLN A 118 -1.06 17.71 -16.78
CA GLN A 118 0.00 16.75 -16.40
C GLN A 118 1.27 17.40 -15.85
N ASP A 119 1.50 18.69 -16.09
CA ASP A 119 2.66 19.42 -15.58
C ASP A 119 2.41 19.86 -14.12
N LEU A 120 3.48 20.04 -13.34
CA LEU A 120 3.39 20.40 -11.91
C LEU A 120 2.72 21.76 -11.69
N PHE A 121 2.93 22.68 -12.63
CA PHE A 121 2.44 24.04 -12.56
C PHE A 121 1.70 24.42 -13.84
N GLU A 122 0.59 25.14 -13.68
CA GLU A 122 -0.01 25.96 -14.71
C GLU A 122 0.54 27.39 -14.59
N LEU A 123 1.15 27.91 -15.66
CA LEU A 123 1.67 29.27 -15.69
C LEU A 123 0.55 30.28 -16.01
N LYS A 124 0.31 31.25 -15.12
CA LYS A 124 -0.65 32.35 -15.37
C LYS A 124 0.04 33.70 -15.40
N LYS A 125 -0.22 34.48 -16.45
CA LYS A 125 0.28 35.86 -16.58
C LYS A 125 -0.49 36.77 -15.62
N THR A 126 0.25 37.60 -14.89
CA THR A 126 -0.32 38.62 -13.99
C THR A 126 -0.01 40.02 -14.51
N ALA A 127 -0.57 41.03 -13.83
CA ALA A 127 -0.28 42.42 -14.15
C ALA A 127 1.17 42.75 -13.78
N GLY A 128 2.07 42.63 -14.75
CA GLY A 128 3.47 42.99 -14.59
C GLY A 128 3.69 44.49 -14.38
N ARG A 129 4.94 44.86 -14.07
CA ARG A 129 5.34 46.26 -13.88
C ARG A 129 6.08 46.77 -15.11
N PHE A 130 5.74 47.98 -15.52
CA PHE A 130 6.32 48.64 -16.70
C PHE A 130 6.02 47.86 -18.00
N TRP A 131 7.06 47.43 -18.72
CA TRP A 131 6.99 46.63 -19.95
C TRP A 131 7.41 45.17 -19.73
N TYR A 132 7.58 44.74 -18.47
CA TYR A 132 7.95 43.38 -18.12
C TYR A 132 6.71 42.55 -17.79
N ASP A 133 6.66 41.35 -18.34
CA ASP A 133 5.64 40.36 -17.99
C ASP A 133 6.00 39.70 -16.65
N GLU A 134 5.00 39.53 -15.78
CA GLU A 134 5.12 38.76 -14.55
C GLU A 134 4.17 37.55 -14.63
N TYR A 135 4.61 36.43 -14.09
CA TYR A 135 3.84 35.19 -14.06
C TYR A 135 3.77 34.61 -12.65
N VAL A 136 2.72 33.86 -12.40
CA VAL A 136 2.54 33.04 -11.19
C VAL A 136 2.34 31.58 -11.57
N LEU A 137 2.68 30.70 -10.64
CA LEU A 137 2.67 29.25 -10.80
C LEU A 137 1.48 28.69 -10.03
N HIS A 138 0.47 28.19 -10.72
CA HIS A 138 -0.66 27.51 -10.11
C HIS A 138 -0.33 26.03 -10.01
N LEU A 139 -0.28 25.49 -8.80
CA LEU A 139 0.06 24.09 -8.57
C LEU A 139 -1.10 23.20 -9.04
N ASN A 140 -0.78 22.18 -9.84
CA ASN A 140 -1.77 21.24 -10.35
C ASN A 140 -1.89 20.01 -9.45
N LYS A 141 -3.12 19.53 -9.24
CA LYS A 141 -3.36 18.26 -8.53
C LYS A 141 -2.91 17.08 -9.38
N GLN A 142 -2.11 16.20 -8.79
CA GLN A 142 -1.58 14.97 -9.37
C GLN A 142 -2.47 13.78 -9.00
N LEU A 143 -2.44 12.74 -9.85
CA LEU A 143 -3.25 11.54 -9.65
C LEU A 143 -2.47 10.49 -8.85
N LEU A 144 -3.01 10.10 -7.71
CA LEU A 144 -2.62 8.91 -6.96
C LEU A 144 -3.62 7.79 -7.28
N GLN A 145 -3.11 6.62 -7.67
CA GLN A 145 -3.89 5.41 -7.81
C GLN A 145 -3.50 4.41 -6.73
N VAL A 146 -4.48 4.02 -5.92
CA VAL A 146 -4.28 3.04 -4.86
C VAL A 146 -4.99 1.74 -5.23
N THR A 147 -4.25 0.64 -5.16
CA THR A 147 -4.76 -0.72 -5.42
C THR A 147 -4.42 -1.62 -4.24
N SER A 148 -5.35 -2.50 -3.89
CA SER A 148 -5.15 -3.56 -2.89
C SER A 148 -5.42 -4.91 -3.54
N ASP A 149 -4.74 -5.96 -3.06
CA ASP A 149 -5.04 -7.35 -3.42
C ASP A 149 -6.31 -7.89 -2.73
N VAL A 150 -6.94 -7.08 -1.87
CA VAL A 150 -8.19 -7.39 -1.17
C VAL A 150 -9.24 -6.32 -1.50
N ALA A 151 -10.44 -6.76 -1.89
CA ALA A 151 -11.58 -5.87 -2.09
C ALA A 151 -12.03 -5.18 -0.79
N GLU A 152 -12.85 -4.14 -0.91
CA GLU A 152 -13.37 -3.34 0.22
C GLU A 152 -12.27 -2.78 1.16
N THR A 153 -11.08 -2.51 0.62
CA THR A 153 -9.97 -1.95 1.40
C THR A 153 -10.18 -0.45 1.62
N THR A 154 -10.24 -0.01 2.88
CA THR A 154 -10.33 1.40 3.23
C THR A 154 -8.96 2.06 3.14
N VAL A 155 -8.90 3.20 2.44
CA VAL A 155 -7.66 3.95 2.22
C VAL A 155 -7.71 5.25 3.01
N PHE A 156 -6.61 5.57 3.66
CA PHE A 156 -6.37 6.81 4.38
C PHE A 156 -5.12 7.51 3.83
N ILE A 157 -5.15 8.83 3.81
CA ILE A 157 -3.99 9.67 3.48
C ILE A 157 -3.79 10.64 4.64
N ASP A 158 -2.59 10.66 5.23
CA ASP A 158 -2.27 11.49 6.41
C ASP A 158 -3.29 11.31 7.54
N ASP A 159 -3.68 10.06 7.80
CA ASP A 159 -4.69 9.62 8.77
C ASP A 159 -6.14 10.09 8.50
N GLU A 160 -6.43 10.70 7.34
CA GLU A 160 -7.78 11.03 6.89
C GLU A 160 -8.32 9.97 5.93
N GLU A 161 -9.53 9.47 6.15
CA GLU A 161 -10.20 8.52 5.25
C GLU A 161 -10.53 9.21 3.93
N VAL A 162 -10.06 8.63 2.82
CA VAL A 162 -10.25 9.20 1.48
C VAL A 162 -11.17 8.38 0.59
N GLY A 163 -11.42 7.12 0.96
CA GLY A 163 -12.37 6.26 0.27
C GLY A 163 -12.05 4.77 0.44
N VAL A 164 -12.86 3.95 -0.23
CA VAL A 164 -12.74 2.49 -0.23
C VAL A 164 -12.39 2.03 -1.63
N GLN A 165 -11.39 1.18 -1.74
CA GLN A 165 -10.99 0.51 -2.97
C GLN A 165 -11.73 -0.83 -3.08
N ASP A 166 -12.51 -1.00 -4.15
CA ASP A 166 -13.28 -2.22 -4.42
C ASP A 166 -13.20 -2.59 -5.91
N GLY A 167 -12.46 -3.67 -6.22
CA GLY A 167 -12.22 -4.17 -7.57
C GLY A 167 -11.31 -3.30 -8.44
N GLU A 168 -11.67 -2.03 -8.65
CA GLU A 168 -10.94 -1.06 -9.47
C GLU A 168 -9.98 -0.20 -8.61
N PRO A 169 -8.89 0.35 -9.18
CA PRO A 169 -8.01 1.27 -8.46
C PRO A 169 -8.74 2.52 -7.96
N LEU A 170 -8.51 2.88 -6.70
CA LEU A 170 -9.03 4.12 -6.12
C LEU A 170 -8.21 5.31 -6.63
N LYS A 171 -8.88 6.24 -7.32
CA LYS A 171 -8.27 7.41 -7.98
C LYS A 171 -8.44 8.65 -7.13
N ILE A 172 -7.35 9.23 -6.65
CA ILE A 172 -7.35 10.37 -5.73
C ILE A 172 -6.51 11.50 -6.33
N LYS A 173 -7.06 12.71 -6.37
CA LYS A 173 -6.32 13.91 -6.78
C LYS A 173 -5.82 14.68 -5.55
N ARG A 174 -4.51 14.91 -5.47
CA ARG A 174 -3.84 15.68 -4.40
C ARG A 174 -2.75 16.57 -4.98
N PHE A 175 -2.40 17.63 -4.28
CA PHE A 175 -1.25 18.45 -4.69
C PHE A 175 0.06 17.67 -4.55
N PRO A 176 1.12 18.03 -5.29
CA PRO A 176 2.44 17.43 -5.14
C PRO A 176 2.94 17.51 -3.70
N GLY A 177 3.68 16.48 -3.29
CA GLY A 177 4.20 16.39 -1.93
C GLY A 177 4.42 14.96 -1.48
N GLU A 178 4.90 14.84 -0.25
CA GLU A 178 5.02 13.55 0.43
C GLU A 178 3.75 13.28 1.23
N TYR A 179 3.23 12.06 1.13
CA TYR A 179 2.00 11.61 1.78
C TYR A 179 2.19 10.26 2.45
N ASP A 180 1.59 10.08 3.62
CA ASP A 180 1.50 8.77 4.28
C ASP A 180 0.19 8.09 3.84
N VAL A 181 0.30 7.06 3.00
CA VAL A 181 -0.85 6.31 2.49
C VAL A 181 -0.99 5.03 3.29
N LEU A 182 -2.15 4.86 3.89
CA LEU A 182 -2.49 3.71 4.69
C LEU A 182 -3.65 2.96 4.06
N ALA A 183 -3.51 1.65 3.94
CA ALA A 183 -4.60 0.75 3.57
C ALA A 183 -4.97 -0.14 4.76
N SER A 184 -6.27 -0.28 5.01
CA SER A 184 -6.80 -1.09 6.10
C SER A 184 -8.03 -1.86 5.65
N VAL A 185 -8.11 -3.13 6.02
CA VAL A 185 -9.27 -3.97 5.73
C VAL A 185 -9.51 -4.91 6.91
N GLU A 186 -10.77 -5.11 7.27
CA GLU A 186 -11.18 -6.11 8.26
C GLU A 186 -11.90 -7.26 7.56
N ALA A 187 -11.36 -8.46 7.68
CA ALA A 187 -11.96 -9.66 7.15
C ALA A 187 -11.57 -10.86 8.02
N ASN A 188 -12.45 -11.86 8.12
CA ASN A 188 -12.22 -13.07 8.90
C ASN A 188 -11.80 -12.78 10.37
N GLY A 189 -12.42 -11.77 11.00
CA GLY A 189 -12.08 -11.37 12.39
C GLY A 189 -10.70 -10.74 12.57
N LYS A 190 -9.95 -10.51 11.48
CA LYS A 190 -8.61 -9.92 11.48
C LYS A 190 -8.57 -8.59 10.76
N THR A 191 -7.66 -7.73 11.19
CA THR A 191 -7.39 -6.44 10.56
C THR A 191 -6.07 -6.52 9.81
N GLY A 192 -6.11 -6.44 8.48
CA GLY A 192 -4.93 -6.25 7.64
C GLY A 192 -4.66 -4.77 7.48
N ARG A 193 -3.43 -4.32 7.74
CA ARG A 193 -3.04 -2.92 7.65
C ARG A 193 -1.63 -2.79 7.12
N ASP A 194 -1.43 -1.93 6.13
CA ASP A 194 -0.11 -1.60 5.60
C ASP A 194 -0.03 -0.10 5.30
N ARG A 195 1.19 0.43 5.41
CA ARG A 195 1.48 1.87 5.37
C ARG A 195 2.68 2.12 4.47
N GLN A 196 2.52 3.02 3.50
CA GLN A 196 3.56 3.39 2.56
C GLN A 196 3.63 4.91 2.40
N THR A 197 4.84 5.44 2.46
CA THR A 197 5.11 6.86 2.17
C THR A 197 5.32 7.04 0.66
N VAL A 198 4.58 7.97 0.08
CA VAL A 198 4.48 8.14 -1.38
C VAL A 198 4.84 9.57 -1.75
N GLN A 199 5.66 9.72 -2.80
CA GLN A 199 6.03 11.02 -3.36
C GLN A 199 5.14 11.30 -4.57
N LEU A 200 4.31 12.33 -4.47
CA LEU A 200 3.38 12.72 -5.52
C LEU A 200 3.95 13.90 -6.32
N GLY A 201 3.94 13.80 -7.65
CA GLY A 201 4.41 14.85 -8.57
C GLY A 201 5.75 14.60 -9.24
N ASP A 202 6.40 13.46 -9.00
CA ASP A 202 7.54 13.03 -9.81
C ASP A 202 7.13 12.42 -11.15
N GLU A 203 5.94 11.84 -11.18
CA GLU A 203 5.30 11.21 -12.33
C GLU A 203 3.86 11.70 -12.46
N LYS A 204 3.28 11.54 -13.66
CA LYS A 204 1.91 11.98 -13.99
C LYS A 204 0.84 11.27 -13.16
N THR A 205 1.07 9.99 -12.91
CA THR A 205 0.24 9.13 -12.08
C THR A 205 1.18 8.35 -11.19
N THR A 206 1.00 8.45 -9.88
CA THR A 206 1.72 7.62 -8.93
C THR A 206 0.83 6.45 -8.56
N GLU A 207 1.35 5.23 -8.69
CA GLU A 207 0.63 4.00 -8.37
C GLU A 207 1.19 3.39 -7.09
N VAL A 208 0.30 2.94 -6.21
CA VAL A 208 0.64 2.31 -4.93
C VAL A 208 -0.17 1.05 -4.79
N THR A 209 0.51 -0.05 -4.48
CA THR A 209 -0.11 -1.36 -4.31
C THR A 209 0.11 -1.88 -2.89
N PHE A 210 -0.98 -2.28 -2.25
CA PHE A 210 -0.99 -2.90 -0.93
C PHE A 210 -1.24 -4.41 -1.04
N LYS A 211 -0.53 -5.17 -0.23
CA LYS A 211 -0.66 -6.63 -0.12
C LYS A 211 -1.15 -7.00 1.28
N LEU A 212 -2.46 -7.02 1.45
CA LEU A 212 -3.12 -7.24 2.73
C LEU A 212 -3.65 -8.67 2.86
N ALA A 213 -3.79 -9.40 1.75
CA ALA A 213 -4.41 -10.73 1.73
C ALA A 213 -3.77 -11.70 2.73
N GLU A 214 -2.46 -11.67 2.91
CA GLU A 214 -1.76 -12.56 3.84
C GLU A 214 -2.06 -12.27 5.31
N GLN A 215 -2.30 -11.00 5.66
CA GLN A 215 -2.54 -10.58 7.03
C GLN A 215 -3.95 -10.95 7.51
N ILE A 216 -4.90 -11.01 6.58
CA ILE A 216 -6.30 -11.37 6.82
C ILE A 216 -6.61 -12.82 6.45
N LYS A 217 -5.59 -13.62 6.11
CA LYS A 217 -5.76 -15.06 5.91
C LYS A 217 -6.43 -15.61 7.17
N PRO A 218 -7.55 -16.34 7.04
CA PRO A 218 -8.18 -16.96 8.20
C PRO A 218 -7.14 -17.82 8.92
N ASP A 219 -7.08 -17.73 10.25
CA ASP A 219 -6.32 -18.72 11.00
C ASP A 219 -6.92 -20.08 10.69
N VAL A 220 -6.06 -21.07 10.47
CA VAL A 220 -6.46 -22.46 10.21
C VAL A 220 -7.45 -22.93 11.30
N THR A 221 -7.38 -22.36 12.50
CA THR A 221 -8.28 -22.63 13.63
C THR A 221 -9.70 -22.02 13.50
N GLU A 222 -9.90 -20.92 12.77
CA GLU A 222 -11.21 -20.24 12.68
C GLU A 222 -12.04 -20.65 11.46
N GLN A 223 -11.45 -21.36 10.47
CA GLN A 223 -12.21 -22.02 9.41
C GLN A 223 -12.95 -23.29 9.89
N TYR A 224 -12.56 -23.82 11.04
CA TYR A 224 -13.07 -25.06 11.60
C TYR A 224 -13.74 -24.80 12.95
N GLY A 225 -14.90 -24.14 12.93
CA GLY A 225 -15.66 -23.71 14.12
C GLY A 225 -16.23 -24.83 15.02
N LEU A 226 -15.69 -26.04 14.93
CA LEU A 226 -15.99 -27.18 15.79
C LEU A 226 -14.65 -27.86 16.09
N ASP A 227 -14.42 -28.15 17.37
CA ASP A 227 -13.30 -28.97 17.83
C ASP A 227 -13.37 -30.34 17.12
N ILE A 228 -12.70 -30.45 15.96
CA ILE A 228 -12.75 -31.62 15.06
C ILE A 228 -12.28 -32.86 15.83
N GLU A 229 -11.36 -32.70 16.78
CA GLU A 229 -10.96 -33.75 17.71
C GLU A 229 -12.17 -34.29 18.46
N LYS A 230 -12.93 -33.40 19.13
CA LYS A 230 -14.16 -33.82 19.81
C LYS A 230 -15.16 -34.45 18.85
N LEU A 231 -15.27 -33.99 17.60
CA LEU A 231 -16.16 -34.60 16.63
C LEU A 231 -15.71 -36.00 16.27
N LEU A 232 -14.47 -36.18 15.82
CA LEU A 232 -13.91 -37.47 15.43
C LEU A 232 -13.93 -38.44 16.61
N GLU A 233 -13.54 -37.98 17.80
CA GLU A 233 -13.57 -38.76 19.03
C GLU A 233 -15.01 -39.17 19.40
N THR A 234 -15.99 -38.28 19.23
CA THR A 234 -17.41 -38.58 19.46
C THR A 234 -17.92 -39.62 18.48
N GLU A 235 -17.63 -39.47 17.18
CA GLU A 235 -18.08 -40.42 16.15
C GLU A 235 -17.40 -41.79 16.30
N VAL A 236 -16.09 -41.81 16.54
CA VAL A 236 -15.34 -43.06 16.78
C VAL A 236 -15.86 -43.78 18.02
N LYS A 237 -16.14 -43.05 19.10
CA LYS A 237 -16.73 -43.62 20.30
C LYS A 237 -18.16 -44.09 20.08
N ALA A 238 -18.95 -43.39 19.27
CA ALA A 238 -20.31 -43.81 18.91
C ALA A 238 -20.32 -45.11 18.09
N ARG A 239 -19.30 -45.31 17.25
CA ARG A 239 -19.17 -46.49 16.38
C ARG A 239 -18.53 -47.70 17.03
N THR A 240 -17.50 -47.46 17.83
CA THR A 240 -16.65 -48.53 18.38
C THR A 240 -16.87 -48.73 19.88
N GLY A 241 -17.51 -47.79 20.57
CA GLY A 241 -17.59 -47.75 22.03
C GLY A 241 -16.27 -47.37 22.72
N LYS A 242 -15.23 -47.02 21.97
CA LYS A 242 -13.87 -46.73 22.44
C LYS A 242 -13.36 -45.40 21.90
N SER A 243 -12.41 -44.79 22.60
CA SER A 243 -11.69 -43.59 22.12
C SER A 243 -10.78 -43.93 20.94
N ILE A 244 -10.39 -42.93 20.16
CA ILE A 244 -9.39 -43.08 19.09
C ILE A 244 -8.10 -43.70 19.63
N ASP A 245 -7.63 -43.25 20.79
CA ASP A 245 -6.42 -43.79 21.43
C ASP A 245 -6.57 -45.27 21.82
N ALA A 246 -7.72 -45.64 22.37
CA ALA A 246 -8.00 -47.03 22.71
C ALA A 246 -8.09 -47.91 21.46
N MET A 247 -8.62 -47.39 20.35
CA MET A 247 -8.63 -48.08 19.06
C MET A 247 -7.21 -48.22 18.48
N THR A 248 -6.41 -47.16 18.57
CA THR A 248 -5.01 -47.15 18.10
C THR A 248 -4.15 -48.16 18.86
N ALA A 249 -4.42 -48.40 20.14
CA ALA A 249 -3.72 -49.41 20.94
C ALA A 249 -3.92 -50.87 20.47
N TYR A 250 -4.89 -51.12 19.56
CA TYR A 250 -5.07 -52.42 18.91
C TYR A 250 -4.16 -52.62 17.70
N LEU A 251 -3.51 -51.58 17.17
CA LEU A 251 -2.48 -51.76 16.13
C LEU A 251 -1.36 -52.66 16.66
N ASP A 252 -0.82 -53.51 15.78
CA ASP A 252 0.15 -54.56 16.10
C ASP A 252 -0.34 -55.61 17.13
N LYS A 253 -1.62 -55.59 17.56
CA LYS A 253 -2.18 -56.64 18.40
C LYS A 253 -2.65 -57.81 17.57
N ASN A 254 -2.63 -58.99 18.18
CA ASN A 254 -3.13 -60.19 17.52
C ASN A 254 -4.66 -60.15 17.37
N ARG A 255 -5.17 -60.71 16.26
CA ARG A 255 -6.60 -60.88 15.95
C ARG A 255 -7.45 -61.37 17.13
N SER A 256 -6.94 -62.32 17.91
CA SER A 256 -7.64 -62.84 19.09
C SER A 256 -7.94 -61.78 20.15
N SER A 257 -7.14 -60.71 20.23
CA SER A 257 -7.35 -59.59 21.16
C SER A 257 -8.54 -58.72 20.74
N VAL A 258 -8.71 -58.51 19.43
CA VAL A 258 -9.83 -57.75 18.88
C VAL A 258 -11.13 -58.54 19.03
N GLU A 259 -11.13 -59.82 18.67
CA GLU A 259 -12.32 -60.68 18.77
C GLU A 259 -12.78 -60.91 20.22
N LYS A 260 -11.85 -60.88 21.19
CA LYS A 260 -12.18 -60.96 22.62
C LYS A 260 -12.94 -59.73 23.11
N GLU A 261 -12.61 -58.54 22.61
CA GLU A 261 -13.23 -57.29 23.04
C GLU A 261 -14.53 -57.00 22.28
N PHE A 262 -14.50 -57.12 20.94
CA PHE A 262 -15.60 -56.72 20.07
C PHE A 262 -16.50 -57.88 19.63
N GLY A 263 -16.17 -59.11 20.02
CA GLY A 263 -16.86 -60.32 19.59
C GLY A 263 -16.46 -60.77 18.19
N PRO A 264 -17.15 -61.78 17.62
CA PRO A 264 -16.89 -62.24 16.26
C PRO A 264 -17.28 -61.15 15.24
N PRO A 265 -16.52 -61.00 14.14
CA PRO A 265 -16.85 -60.03 13.11
C PRO A 265 -18.13 -60.42 12.36
N ALA A 266 -18.87 -59.41 11.88
CA ALA A 266 -20.08 -59.58 11.09
C ALA A 266 -19.80 -60.27 9.75
N SER A 267 -18.63 -60.01 9.15
CA SER A 267 -18.14 -60.77 8.00
C SER A 267 -16.62 -60.78 7.93
N ASN A 268 -16.05 -61.74 7.19
CA ASN A 268 -14.63 -61.80 6.89
C ASN A 268 -14.44 -61.82 5.38
N VAL A 269 -13.60 -60.92 4.86
CA VAL A 269 -13.25 -60.84 3.44
C VAL A 269 -11.73 -60.84 3.32
N ALA A 270 -11.16 -61.93 2.80
CA ALA A 270 -9.72 -62.15 2.72
C ALA A 270 -9.00 -61.94 4.07
N ASN A 271 -8.15 -60.91 4.19
CA ASN A 271 -7.43 -60.54 5.40
C ASN A 271 -8.12 -59.42 6.20
N ARG A 272 -9.40 -59.11 5.92
CA ARG A 272 -10.17 -58.06 6.56
C ARG A 272 -11.36 -58.63 7.33
N ALA A 273 -11.50 -58.23 8.58
CA ALA A 273 -12.70 -58.47 9.39
C ALA A 273 -13.56 -57.21 9.40
N VAL A 274 -14.87 -57.38 9.18
CA VAL A 274 -15.84 -56.28 9.16
C VAL A 274 -16.69 -56.37 10.42
N TYR A 275 -16.69 -55.30 11.20
CA TYR A 275 -17.55 -55.09 12.37
C TYR A 275 -18.62 -54.05 12.02
N ASP A 276 -19.62 -53.90 12.89
CA ASP A 276 -20.56 -52.80 12.75
C ASP A 276 -19.85 -51.47 13.03
N GLY A 277 -19.76 -50.60 12.03
CA GLY A 277 -19.12 -49.29 12.13
C GLY A 277 -17.61 -49.23 11.90
N PHE A 278 -16.90 -50.35 11.78
CA PHE A 278 -15.45 -50.35 11.49
C PHE A 278 -14.95 -51.64 10.82
N GLU A 279 -13.80 -51.58 10.17
CA GLU A 279 -13.10 -52.68 9.50
C GLU A 279 -11.69 -52.82 10.07
N VAL A 280 -11.21 -54.06 10.23
CA VAL A 280 -9.86 -54.35 10.71
C VAL A 280 -9.13 -55.18 9.66
N THR A 281 -8.00 -54.68 9.18
CA THR A 281 -7.13 -55.38 8.23
C THR A 281 -5.98 -56.03 8.98
N TYR A 282 -5.74 -57.32 8.71
CA TYR A 282 -4.68 -58.09 9.35
C TYR A 282 -3.51 -58.37 8.40
N ALA A 283 -2.30 -58.42 8.96
CA ALA A 283 -1.10 -58.96 8.34
C ALA A 283 -0.46 -59.95 9.30
N ASN A 284 -0.23 -61.20 8.86
CA ASN A 284 0.32 -62.27 9.70
C ASN A 284 -0.44 -62.50 11.02
N SER A 285 -1.76 -62.28 11.02
CA SER A 285 -2.65 -62.36 12.20
C SER A 285 -2.53 -61.20 13.20
N ASP A 286 -1.72 -60.19 12.91
CA ASP A 286 -1.64 -58.95 13.67
C ASP A 286 -2.42 -57.84 12.96
N VAL A 287 -3.00 -56.93 13.74
CA VAL A 287 -3.76 -55.79 13.23
C VAL A 287 -2.80 -54.83 12.54
N LYS A 288 -2.99 -54.66 11.23
CA LYS A 288 -2.20 -53.74 10.40
C LYS A 288 -2.88 -52.38 10.27
N SER A 289 -4.20 -52.36 10.09
CA SER A 289 -4.94 -51.10 10.06
C SER A 289 -6.38 -51.29 10.50
N ILE A 290 -6.97 -50.19 10.97
CA ILE A 290 -8.36 -50.10 11.42
C ILE A 290 -9.00 -48.95 10.65
N MET A 291 -10.08 -49.22 9.91
CA MET A 291 -10.87 -48.20 9.22
C MET A 291 -12.21 -48.01 9.94
N ILE A 292 -12.53 -46.80 10.39
CA ILE A 292 -13.73 -46.52 11.19
C ILE A 292 -14.68 -45.63 10.37
N ASP A 293 -15.94 -46.04 10.21
CA ASP A 293 -16.96 -45.29 9.45
C ASP A 293 -17.42 -44.08 10.29
N LEU A 294 -17.06 -42.86 9.90
CA LEU A 294 -17.40 -41.64 10.65
C LEU A 294 -18.88 -41.26 10.59
N ASN A 295 -19.71 -42.01 9.86
CA ASN A 295 -21.12 -41.70 9.60
C ASN A 295 -21.33 -40.31 8.99
N LYS A 296 -20.34 -39.80 8.25
CA LYS A 296 -20.42 -38.51 7.55
C LYS A 296 -20.28 -38.71 6.06
N THR A 297 -21.00 -37.89 5.32
CA THR A 297 -20.76 -37.65 3.91
C THR A 297 -19.57 -36.68 3.73
N PRO A 298 -18.95 -36.66 2.54
CA PRO A 298 -17.95 -35.65 2.17
C PRO A 298 -18.40 -34.22 2.48
N SER A 299 -19.62 -33.86 2.09
CA SER A 299 -20.17 -32.51 2.29
C SER A 299 -20.37 -32.17 3.77
N GLU A 300 -20.78 -33.14 4.60
CA GLU A 300 -20.93 -32.92 6.04
C GLU A 300 -19.58 -32.78 6.73
N LEU A 301 -18.58 -33.56 6.31
CA LEU A 301 -17.23 -33.41 6.85
C LEU A 301 -16.60 -32.09 6.37
N GLU A 302 -16.80 -31.66 5.11
CA GLU A 302 -16.36 -30.33 4.65
C GLU A 302 -17.10 -29.20 5.37
N ALA A 303 -18.38 -29.38 5.73
CA ALA A 303 -19.12 -28.36 6.47
C ALA A 303 -18.57 -28.16 7.90
N VAL A 304 -17.96 -29.19 8.49
CA VAL A 304 -17.50 -29.15 9.88
C VAL A 304 -15.99 -29.00 10.01
N ALA A 305 -15.26 -29.76 9.20
CA ALA A 305 -13.80 -29.81 9.15
C ALA A 305 -13.23 -29.08 7.93
N GLY A 306 -14.04 -28.27 7.23
CA GLY A 306 -13.69 -27.49 6.04
C GLY A 306 -13.02 -28.31 4.93
N LYS A 307 -12.47 -27.61 3.94
CA LYS A 307 -11.89 -28.25 2.75
C LYS A 307 -10.49 -28.77 3.05
N PRO A 308 -10.13 -29.98 2.58
CA PRO A 308 -8.76 -30.46 2.64
C PRO A 308 -7.84 -29.63 1.72
N GLU A 309 -6.54 -29.60 2.01
CA GLU A 309 -5.52 -28.97 1.17
C GLU A 309 -5.35 -29.70 -0.15
N SER A 310 -5.36 -31.04 -0.10
CA SER A 310 -5.23 -31.92 -1.25
C SER A 310 -6.10 -33.17 -1.10
N LYS A 311 -6.45 -33.76 -2.25
CA LYS A 311 -7.12 -35.06 -2.34
C LYS A 311 -6.26 -35.97 -3.23
N SER A 312 -5.87 -37.14 -2.72
CA SER A 312 -5.05 -38.10 -3.45
C SER A 312 -5.80 -39.43 -3.62
N ASN A 313 -5.85 -39.94 -4.85
CA ASN A 313 -6.55 -41.20 -5.13
C ASN A 313 -5.63 -42.39 -4.83
N GLU A 314 -6.00 -43.20 -3.85
CA GLU A 314 -5.30 -44.43 -3.48
C GLU A 314 -6.17 -45.67 -3.72
N SER A 315 -5.57 -46.87 -3.63
CA SER A 315 -6.30 -48.13 -3.80
C SER A 315 -7.41 -48.37 -2.76
N ILE A 316 -7.37 -47.64 -1.64
CA ILE A 316 -8.31 -47.75 -0.52
C ILE A 316 -9.45 -46.73 -0.59
N GLY A 317 -9.34 -45.71 -1.45
CA GLY A 317 -10.26 -44.59 -1.57
C GLY A 317 -9.52 -43.29 -1.88
N THR A 318 -10.25 -42.17 -1.82
CA THR A 318 -9.66 -40.84 -1.96
C THR A 318 -9.19 -40.36 -0.58
N VAL A 319 -7.88 -40.24 -0.38
CA VAL A 319 -7.30 -39.74 0.86
C VAL A 319 -7.41 -38.21 0.87
N TRP A 320 -7.89 -37.68 1.99
CA TRP A 320 -8.00 -36.25 2.23
C TRP A 320 -6.83 -35.80 3.08
N GLU A 321 -6.01 -34.93 2.50
CA GLU A 321 -4.82 -34.38 3.13
C GLU A 321 -5.17 -33.01 3.69
N TYR A 322 -5.12 -32.90 5.01
CA TYR A 322 -5.22 -31.64 5.73
C TYR A 322 -3.80 -31.15 6.10
N PRO A 323 -3.57 -29.83 6.20
CA PRO A 323 -2.24 -29.27 6.47
C PRO A 323 -1.60 -29.90 7.71
N THR A 324 -0.28 -30.06 7.74
CA THR A 324 0.41 -30.71 8.87
C THR A 324 0.08 -30.04 10.21
N SER A 325 -0.13 -28.72 10.23
CA SER A 325 -0.57 -27.96 11.41
C SER A 325 -1.99 -28.32 11.90
N PHE A 326 -2.86 -28.80 11.01
CA PHE A 326 -4.19 -29.32 11.36
C PHE A 326 -4.08 -30.56 12.25
N PHE A 327 -3.08 -31.41 12.01
CA PHE A 327 -2.84 -32.58 12.84
C PHE A 327 -1.76 -32.33 13.91
N GLU A 328 -0.83 -31.40 13.74
CA GLU A 328 0.20 -31.10 14.75
C GLU A 328 -0.33 -30.28 15.93
N ASP A 329 -1.25 -29.33 15.70
CA ASP A 329 -1.92 -28.60 16.80
C ASP A 329 -3.03 -29.44 17.47
N ILE A 330 -3.56 -30.46 16.79
CA ILE A 330 -4.63 -31.34 17.28
C ILE A 330 -4.09 -32.70 17.81
N LEU A 331 -2.94 -33.17 17.35
CA LEU A 331 -2.31 -34.46 17.71
C LEU A 331 -0.84 -34.29 18.13
N GLY A 332 -0.49 -33.19 18.79
CA GLY A 332 0.82 -32.97 19.41
C GLY A 332 1.14 -33.92 20.59
N TRP A 333 0.48 -35.08 20.72
CA TRP A 333 0.60 -35.98 21.86
C TRP A 333 0.79 -37.43 21.37
N LEU A 334 1.98 -37.97 21.64
CA LEU A 334 2.37 -39.40 21.58
C LEU A 334 3.08 -39.88 20.30
N ASN A 335 4.39 -39.70 20.37
CA ASN A 335 5.44 -40.49 19.73
C ASN A 335 5.09 -41.99 19.56
N LEU A 336 5.40 -42.51 18.36
CA LEU A 336 5.62 -43.89 17.91
C LEU A 336 4.46 -44.63 17.20
N ARG A 337 4.53 -44.58 15.85
CA ARG A 337 4.15 -45.59 14.82
C ARG A 337 2.83 -45.48 14.06
N SER A 338 1.80 -44.80 14.55
CA SER A 338 0.50 -44.83 13.86
C SER A 338 0.22 -43.55 13.06
N GLU A 339 0.09 -43.67 11.74
CA GLU A 339 -0.41 -42.60 10.87
C GLU A 339 -1.95 -42.65 10.85
N LYS A 340 -2.60 -41.49 11.05
CA LYS A 340 -4.06 -41.35 11.00
C LYS A 340 -4.44 -40.61 9.71
N ARG A 341 -5.35 -41.18 8.91
CA ARG A 341 -5.75 -40.61 7.60
C ARG A 341 -7.26 -40.57 7.45
N VAL A 342 -7.80 -39.53 6.82
CA VAL A 342 -9.22 -39.45 6.46
C VAL A 342 -9.38 -39.92 5.02
N ILE A 343 -10.33 -40.83 4.79
CA ILE A 343 -10.52 -41.49 3.49
C ILE A 343 -11.98 -41.39 3.09
N GLU A 344 -12.22 -40.90 1.89
CA GLU A 344 -13.52 -40.97 1.22
C GLU A 344 -13.61 -42.30 0.44
N ARG A 345 -14.60 -43.12 0.78
CA ARG A 345 -14.88 -44.40 0.11
C ARG A 345 -16.38 -44.63 0.03
N SER A 346 -16.91 -44.77 -1.18
CA SER A 346 -18.35 -45.03 -1.42
C SER A 346 -19.26 -43.97 -0.80
N ASP A 347 -18.97 -42.70 -1.07
CA ASP A 347 -19.70 -41.51 -0.56
C ASP A 347 -19.74 -41.39 0.97
N LYS A 348 -18.86 -42.12 1.68
CA LYS A 348 -18.70 -42.08 3.13
C LYS A 348 -17.29 -41.69 3.52
N MET A 349 -17.19 -41.04 4.67
CA MET A 349 -15.92 -40.69 5.30
C MET A 349 -15.47 -41.75 6.31
N TRP A 350 -14.21 -42.14 6.21
CA TRP A 350 -13.57 -43.14 7.05
C TRP A 350 -12.33 -42.55 7.71
N LEU A 351 -12.08 -42.94 8.96
CA LEU A 351 -10.81 -42.69 9.64
C LEU A 351 -9.98 -43.98 9.60
N GLU A 352 -8.83 -43.94 8.94
CA GLU A 352 -7.85 -45.02 8.99
C GLU A 352 -6.83 -44.76 10.09
N LEU A 353 -6.59 -45.80 10.89
CA LEU A 353 -5.50 -45.92 11.83
C LEU A 353 -4.56 -47.00 11.27
N HIS A 354 -3.30 -46.68 10.97
CA HIS A 354 -2.33 -47.62 10.41
C HIS A 354 -0.97 -47.49 11.09
#